data_AF-A0A523I9Q3-F1
#
_entry.id   AF-A0A523I9Q3-F1
#
_cell.length_a   1.000
_cell.length_b   1.000
_cell.length_c   1.000
_cell.angle_alpha   90.00
_cell.angle_beta   90.00
_cell.angle_gamma   90.00
#
_symmetry.space_group_name_H-M   'P 1'
#
loop_
_entity.id
_entity.type
_entity.pdbx_description
1 polymer ?
#
loop_
_entity_poly.entity_id
_entity_poly.type
_entity_poly.pdbx_seq_one_letter_code
_entity_poly.pdbx_strand_id
1 'polypeptide(L)' 'MAKDSSFAAKVAKASGEPSGDQCRTCGEMLSVVKLVRSERSATRDSWKFNEKLVKVCKCNHAEVYG' A
#
# COMPACT_ATOMS: atom_id res chain seq x y z
N MET A 1 10.40 34.07 0.31
CA MET A 1 10.95 32.74 0.63
C MET A 1 10.90 31.89 -0.65
N ALA A 2 11.97 31.86 -1.44
CA ALA A 2 12.05 31.00 -2.62
C ALA A 2 12.26 29.56 -2.17
N LYS A 3 11.38 28.63 -2.57
CA LYS A 3 11.56 27.20 -2.30
C LYS A 3 12.73 26.72 -3.16
N ASP A 4 13.80 26.28 -2.50
CA ASP A 4 14.96 25.70 -3.16
C ASP A 4 14.52 24.53 -4.05
N SER A 5 14.76 24.67 -5.35
CA SER A 5 14.31 23.78 -6.41
C SER A 5 15.46 22.94 -6.98
N SER A 6 16.60 22.95 -6.31
CA SER A 6 17.77 22.16 -6.70
C SER A 6 17.48 20.66 -6.71
N PHE A 7 18.26 19.89 -7.48
CA PHE A 7 18.19 18.44 -7.49
C PHE A 7 18.42 17.86 -6.08
N ALA A 8 19.37 18.43 -5.33
CA ALA A 8 19.64 18.04 -3.94
C ALA A 8 18.40 18.24 -3.04
N ALA A 9 17.69 19.37 -3.16
CA ALA A 9 16.46 19.63 -2.41
C ALA A 9 15.30 18.71 -2.83
N LYS A 10 15.25 18.25 -4.08
CA LYS A 10 14.28 17.26 -4.57
C LYS A 10 14.56 15.86 -4.04
N VAL A 11 15.83 15.44 -4.02
CA VAL A 11 16.26 14.15 -3.45
C VAL A 11 16.00 14.12 -1.95
N ALA A 12 16.38 15.16 -1.22
CA ALA A 12 16.15 15.25 0.23
C ALA A 12 14.66 15.15 0.60
N LYS A 13 13.75 15.74 -0.19
CA LYS A 13 12.30 15.61 0.03
C LYS A 13 11.77 14.22 -0.31
N ALA A 14 12.32 13.56 -1.32
CA ALA A 14 11.95 12.18 -1.66
C ALA A 14 12.46 11.17 -0.60
N SER A 15 13.56 11.50 0.08
CA SER A 15 14.22 10.62 1.07
C SER A 15 13.87 10.92 2.53
N GLY A 16 13.42 12.14 2.85
CA GLY A 16 13.33 12.65 4.23
C GLY A 16 12.03 12.35 4.96
N GLU A 17 10.93 12.14 4.24
CA GLU A 17 9.63 11.84 4.85
C GLU A 17 9.12 10.47 4.38
N PRO A 18 8.95 9.50 5.30
CA PRO A 18 8.03 8.39 5.12
C PRO A 18 6.65 8.94 4.78
N SER A 19 6.35 9.12 3.50
CA SER A 19 5.02 9.54 3.03
C SER A 19 4.05 8.34 3.04
N GLY A 20 4.05 7.59 4.15
CA GLY A 20 3.29 6.38 4.33
C GLY A 20 2.85 6.20 5.78
N ASP A 21 1.63 5.70 5.96
CA ASP A 21 1.13 5.31 7.27
C ASP A 21 2.04 4.22 7.86
N GLN A 22 2.48 4.40 9.10
CA GLN A 22 3.13 3.33 9.87
C GLN A 22 2.10 2.42 10.52
N CYS A 23 2.38 1.13 10.52
CA CYS A 23 1.60 0.17 11.27
C CYS A 23 1.80 0.38 12.78
N ARG A 24 0.71 0.54 13.54
CA ARG A 24 0.75 0.73 15.00
C ARG A 24 1.26 -0.49 15.77
N THR A 25 1.27 -1.67 15.15
CA THR A 25 1.62 -2.94 15.80
C THR A 25 3.10 -3.27 15.64
N CYS A 26 3.67 -3.08 14.44
CA CYS A 26 5.08 -3.42 14.17
C CYS A 26 5.97 -2.19 13.91
N GLY A 27 5.41 -0.98 13.78
CA GLY A 27 6.17 0.23 13.49
C GLY A 27 6.73 0.32 12.06
N GLU A 28 6.53 -0.70 11.24
CA GLU A 28 6.96 -0.71 9.84
C GLU A 28 6.04 0.16 8.96
N MET A 29 6.58 0.64 7.84
CA MET A 29 5.83 1.34 6.81
C MET A 29 4.81 0.39 6.16
N LEU A 30 3.57 0.85 6.02
CA LEU A 30 2.54 0.11 5.28
C LEU A 30 2.76 0.27 3.77
N SER A 31 2.88 -0.85 3.05
CA SER A 31 2.87 -0.88 1.59
C SER A 31 1.44 -0.97 1.08
N VAL A 32 1.04 -0.07 0.19
CA VAL A 32 -0.29 -0.14 -0.44
C VAL A 32 -0.21 -1.09 -1.64
N VAL A 33 -0.99 -2.17 -1.61
CA VAL A 33 -1.01 -3.20 -2.66
C VAL A 33 -2.43 -3.36 -3.20
N LYS A 34 -2.58 -3.55 -4.51
CA LYS A 34 -3.85 -3.91 -5.15
C LYS A 34 -4.03 -5.43 -5.04
N LEU A 35 -4.92 -5.86 -4.17
CA LEU A 35 -5.28 -7.26 -4.00
C LEU A 35 -6.43 -7.61 -4.96
N VAL A 36 -6.20 -8.60 -5.81
CA VAL A 36 -7.19 -9.14 -6.74
C VAL A 36 -7.56 -10.54 -6.28
N ARG A 37 -8.82 -10.75 -5.89
CA ARG A 37 -9.36 -12.07 -5.49
C ARG A 37 -10.43 -12.52 -6.47
N SER A 38 -10.33 -13.77 -6.93
CA SER A 38 -11.37 -14.40 -7.74
C SER A 38 -12.45 -14.99 -6.83
N GLU A 39 -13.61 -14.36 -6.79
CA GLU A 39 -14.77 -14.80 -5.98
C GLU A 39 -15.87 -15.31 -6.91
N ARG A 40 -16.44 -16.49 -6.62
CA ARG A 40 -17.59 -17.02 -7.36
C ARG A 40 -18.85 -16.27 -6.92
N SER A 41 -19.54 -15.64 -7.87
CA SER A 41 -20.78 -14.90 -7.60
C SER A 41 -21.91 -15.87 -7.28
N ALA A 42 -22.32 -15.94 -6.01
CA ALA A 42 -23.39 -16.82 -5.52
C ALA A 42 -24.72 -16.71 -6.30
N THR A 43 -24.97 -15.57 -6.93
CA THR A 43 -26.21 -15.27 -7.65
C THR A 43 -26.22 -15.61 -9.14
N ARG A 44 -25.06 -15.70 -9.81
CA ARG A 44 -24.99 -15.82 -11.28
C ARG A 44 -24.00 -16.86 -11.77
N ASP A 45 -23.60 -17.76 -10.88
CA ASP A 45 -22.66 -18.85 -11.15
C ASP A 45 -21.45 -18.48 -12.04
N SER A 46 -20.93 -17.27 -11.82
CA SER A 46 -19.89 -16.64 -12.63
C SER A 46 -18.74 -16.19 -11.75
N TRP A 47 -17.52 -16.26 -12.27
CA TRP A 47 -16.33 -15.80 -11.58
C TRP A 47 -16.21 -14.28 -11.72
N LYS A 48 -16.03 -13.60 -10.59
CA LYS A 48 -15.77 -12.16 -10.54
C LYS A 48 -14.41 -11.91 -9.90
N PHE A 49 -13.74 -10.88 -10.37
CA PHE A 49 -12.49 -10.40 -9.77
C PHE A 49 -12.83 -9.22 -8.86
N ASN A 50 -12.57 -9.41 -7.57
CA ASN A 50 -12.71 -8.41 -6.53
C ASN A 50 -11.37 -7.72 -6.33
N GLU A 51 -11.29 -6.45 -6.73
CA GLU A 51 -10.07 -5.66 -6.66
C GLU A 51 -10.16 -4.66 -5.50
N LYS A 52 -9.27 -4.77 -4.52
CA LYS A 52 -9.23 -3.88 -3.35
C LYS A 52 -7.82 -3.37 -3.10
N LEU A 53 -7.70 -2.09 -2.76
CA LEU A 53 -6.45 -1.52 -2.27
C LEU A 53 -6.34 -1.83 -0.78
N VAL A 54 -5.32 -2.58 -0.39
CA VAL A 54 -5.04 -2.97 0.99
C VAL A 54 -3.66 -2.50 1.41
N LYS A 55 -3.57 -2.04 2.67
CA LYS A 55 -2.32 -1.66 3.31
C LYS A 55 -1.70 -2.91 3.95
N VAL A 56 -0.50 -3.27 3.53
CA VAL A 56 0.20 -4.49 3.96
C VAL A 56 1.42 -4.11 4.79
N CYS A 57 1.65 -4.84 5.87
CA CYS A 57 2.85 -4.83 6.68
C CYS A 57 3.18 -6.28 7.04
N LYS A 58 4.27 -6.50 7.79
CA LYS A 58 4.66 -7.84 8.23
C LYS A 58 3.60 -8.56 9.07
N CYS A 59 2.69 -7.84 9.74
CA CYS A 59 1.63 -8.43 10.56
C CYS A 59 0.53 -9.10 9.72
N ASN A 60 0.09 -8.47 8.63
CA ASN A 60 -1.02 -8.97 7.80
C ASN A 60 -0.54 -9.61 6.49
N HIS A 61 0.77 -9.72 6.27
CA HIS A 61 1.35 -10.36 5.10
C HIS A 61 0.81 -11.78 4.88
N ALA A 62 0.71 -12.58 5.96
CA ALA A 62 0.19 -13.95 5.88
C ALA A 62 -1.29 -14.01 5.48
N GLU A 63 -2.10 -13.02 5.86
CA GLU A 63 -3.53 -12.98 5.53
C GLU A 63 -3.81 -12.47 4.11
N VAL A 64 -2.90 -11.65 3.57
CA VAL A 64 -3.04 -11.05 2.24
C VAL A 64 -2.48 -11.95 1.15
N TYR A 65 -1.34 -12.61 1.41
CA TYR A 65 -0.64 -13.46 0.45
C TYR A 65 -0.82 -14.97 0.68
N GLY A 66 -1.37 -15.38 1.83
CA GLY A 66 -1.65 -16.78 2.18
C GLY A 66 -2.90 -17.35 1.50
#